data_AF-A0A2N2NES5-F1
#
_entry.id   AF-A0A2N2NES5-F1
#
_cell.length_a   1.000
_cell.length_b   1.000
_cell.length_c   1.000
_cell.angle_alpha   90.00
_cell.angle_beta   90.00
_cell.angle_gamma   90.00
#
_symmetry.space_group_name_H-M   'P 1'
#
loop_
_entity.id
_entity.type
_entity.pdbx_description
1 polymer ?
#
loop_
_entity_poly.entity_id
_entity_poly.type
_entity_poly.pdbx_seq_one_letter_code
_entity_poly.pdbx_strand_id
1 'polypeptide(L)'
;MNTKIDEQKLTPPQLIPTILAGFNTVANHIGLILFPLGLDLLIWFGPQLKLEKLLKPIYSNAIQTLIAYNSAEMRQLLEASQTEMELILSRINLTSSLSTFPIGIPSLLYGQEINETPLGAPTIYELPSIGLIFIITTLFIFLGLFLGSLYLAAIAQSTNQDNEKLNPTVTIKKMVKGVGLSILLVLILVVLVMPVLFIISLFSLFSPALSQILLIISTFILIWLLIPLIFSPHGVFAKNMGIFQSILHSIKVVRSYLPGTGLFLLAAILLAQGLDLLWIAAPSNSWLTLVGIIGHAFIYTAVIAASFIYYQRSCEWTQELLERIKNIKKL
;
A
#
# COMPACT_ATOMS: atom_id res chain seq x y z
N MET A 1 -49.46 16.82 10.46
CA MET A 1 -48.33 17.01 11.40
C MET A 1 -47.08 17.13 10.55
N ASN A 2 -46.64 18.37 10.32
CA ASN A 2 -45.63 18.74 9.32
C ASN A 2 -44.24 18.62 9.96
N THR A 3 -43.61 17.46 9.88
CA THR A 3 -42.20 17.31 10.28
C THR A 3 -41.35 18.02 9.24
N LYS A 4 -40.89 19.24 9.59
CA LYS A 4 -39.74 19.86 8.93
C LYS A 4 -38.61 18.83 8.98
N ILE A 5 -38.30 18.23 7.83
CA ILE A 5 -37.03 17.54 7.64
C ILE A 5 -36.00 18.65 7.78
N ASP A 6 -35.25 18.62 8.88
CA ASP A 6 -34.19 19.59 9.10
C ASP A 6 -33.27 19.57 7.87
N GLU A 7 -33.11 20.71 7.20
CA GLU A 7 -32.26 20.88 6.03
C GLU A 7 -30.77 20.83 6.41
N GLN A 8 -30.40 19.98 7.37
CA GLN A 8 -29.00 19.63 7.58
C GLN A 8 -28.49 19.04 6.27
N LYS A 9 -27.64 19.83 5.63
CA LYS A 9 -27.20 19.68 4.25
C LYS A 9 -26.44 18.37 4.13
N LEU A 10 -27.03 17.42 3.40
CA LEU A 10 -26.48 16.10 3.11
C LEU A 10 -25.23 16.21 2.22
N THR A 11 -24.14 16.77 2.75
CA THR A 11 -22.95 17.02 1.96
C THR A 11 -22.06 15.78 1.94
N PRO A 12 -21.67 15.30 0.75
CA PRO A 12 -20.65 14.26 0.68
C PRO A 12 -19.35 14.76 1.32
N PRO A 13 -18.46 13.86 1.77
CA PRO A 13 -17.21 14.26 2.39
C PRO A 13 -16.39 15.15 1.46
N GLN A 14 -16.10 16.35 1.96
CA GLN A 14 -15.33 17.35 1.24
C GLN A 14 -13.84 17.03 1.34
N LEU A 15 -13.11 17.29 0.25
CA LEU A 15 -11.69 16.98 0.11
C LEU A 15 -10.82 17.67 1.19
N ILE A 16 -10.78 19.01 1.15
CA ILE A 16 -9.88 19.82 1.99
C ILE A 16 -10.14 19.62 3.49
N PRO A 17 -11.40 19.68 3.99
CA PRO A 17 -11.67 19.46 5.40
C PRO A 17 -11.30 18.06 5.89
N THR A 18 -11.35 17.05 5.01
CA THR A 18 -11.02 15.67 5.37
C THR A 18 -9.51 15.46 5.45
N ILE A 19 -8.75 16.01 4.49
CA ILE A 19 -7.28 16.00 4.54
C ILE A 19 -6.82 16.75 5.79
N LEU A 20 -7.30 17.98 6.02
CA LEU A 20 -6.94 18.79 7.18
C LEU A 20 -7.24 18.06 8.49
N ALA A 21 -8.38 17.38 8.59
CA ALA A 21 -8.73 16.59 9.76
C ALA A 21 -7.74 15.43 9.99
N GLY A 22 -7.27 14.75 8.94
CA GLY A 22 -6.24 13.72 9.07
C GLY A 22 -4.92 14.26 9.64
N PHE A 23 -4.46 15.40 9.13
CA PHE A 23 -3.27 16.08 9.66
C PHE A 23 -3.45 16.51 11.13
N ASN A 24 -4.61 17.09 11.47
CA ASN A 24 -4.92 17.47 12.85
C ASN A 24 -4.97 16.26 13.79
N THR A 25 -5.51 15.12 13.33
CA THR A 25 -5.53 13.89 14.13
C THR A 25 -4.11 13.44 14.49
N VAL A 26 -3.19 13.45 13.53
CA VAL A 26 -1.79 13.06 13.77
C VAL A 26 -1.07 14.08 14.63
N ALA A 27 -1.30 15.38 14.43
CA ALA A 27 -0.73 16.43 15.28
C ALA A 27 -1.14 16.25 16.76
N ASN A 28 -2.40 15.86 17.00
CA ASN A 28 -2.91 15.58 18.35
C ASN A 28 -2.49 14.20 18.90
N HIS A 29 -2.05 13.29 18.04
CA HIS A 29 -1.64 11.93 18.39
C HIS A 29 -0.28 11.59 17.76
N ILE A 30 0.72 12.43 18.03
CA ILE A 30 2.03 12.35 17.33
C ILE A 30 2.71 10.99 17.50
N GLY A 31 2.40 10.25 18.57
CA GLY A 31 2.91 8.89 18.79
C GLY A 31 2.57 7.89 17.68
N LEU A 32 1.56 8.15 16.83
CA LEU A 32 1.22 7.31 15.68
C LEU A 32 2.37 7.23 14.66
N ILE A 33 3.21 8.26 14.54
CA ILE A 33 4.32 8.29 13.59
C ILE A 33 5.46 7.35 14.00
N LEU A 34 5.47 6.85 15.24
CA LEU A 34 6.52 5.95 15.73
C LEU A 34 6.53 4.61 14.98
N PHE A 35 5.39 4.19 14.43
CA PHE A 35 5.32 2.98 13.60
C PHE A 35 6.14 3.12 12.31
N PRO A 36 5.84 4.06 11.38
CA PRO A 36 6.65 4.26 10.18
C PRO A 36 8.08 4.70 10.48
N LEU A 37 8.28 5.59 11.47
CA LEU A 37 9.64 5.99 11.88
C LEU A 37 10.47 4.78 12.35
N GLY A 38 9.91 3.93 13.21
CA GLY A 38 10.59 2.74 13.72
C GLY A 38 10.90 1.73 12.62
N LEU A 39 9.98 1.53 11.67
CA LEU A 39 10.20 0.66 10.53
C LEU A 39 11.31 1.19 9.61
N ASP A 40 11.28 2.48 9.28
CA ASP A 40 12.33 3.09 8.45
C ASP A 40 13.69 3.05 9.14
N LEU A 41 13.77 3.34 10.44
CA LEU A 41 15.03 3.22 11.19
C LEU A 41 15.55 1.78 11.21
N LEU A 42 14.67 0.79 11.30
CA LEU A 42 15.02 -0.62 11.24
C LEU A 42 15.50 -1.02 9.84
N ILE A 43 14.91 -0.48 8.77
CA ILE A 43 15.37 -0.73 7.40
C ILE A 43 16.71 0.01 7.13
N TRP A 44 16.88 1.21 7.69
CA TRP A 44 18.06 2.05 7.48
C TRP A 44 19.31 1.50 8.17
N PHE A 45 19.20 1.20 9.47
CA PHE A 45 20.33 0.80 10.31
C PHE A 45 20.37 -0.71 10.59
N GLY A 46 19.30 -1.43 10.26
CA GLY A 46 19.24 -2.87 10.45
C GLY A 46 20.06 -3.65 9.40
N PRO A 47 20.19 -4.97 9.60
CA PRO A 47 20.87 -5.83 8.65
C PRO A 47 20.13 -5.84 7.30
N GLN A 48 20.91 -5.71 6.23
CA GLN A 48 20.42 -5.90 4.87
C GLN A 48 20.52 -7.36 4.49
N LEU A 49 19.37 -7.99 4.31
CA LEU A 49 19.27 -9.39 3.92
C LEU A 49 19.18 -9.47 2.40
N LYS A 50 20.31 -9.77 1.77
CA LYS A 50 20.46 -9.80 0.31
C LYS A 50 20.25 -11.20 -0.26
N LEU A 51 19.82 -11.21 -1.52
CA LEU A 51 19.53 -12.43 -2.29
C LEU A 51 20.48 -12.59 -3.50
N GLU A 52 21.34 -11.61 -3.73
CA GLU A 52 22.13 -11.48 -4.95
C GLU A 52 23.00 -12.71 -5.19
N LYS A 53 23.66 -13.22 -4.15
CA LYS A 53 24.54 -14.38 -4.25
C LYS A 53 23.83 -15.64 -4.76
N LEU A 54 22.55 -15.79 -4.46
CA LEU A 54 21.75 -16.94 -4.89
C LEU A 54 21.05 -16.72 -6.22
N LEU A 55 20.46 -15.54 -6.44
CA LEU A 55 19.62 -15.29 -7.61
C LEU A 55 20.43 -14.87 -8.84
N LYS A 56 21.54 -14.14 -8.66
CA LYS A 56 22.36 -13.64 -9.77
C LYS A 56 22.87 -14.78 -10.67
N PRO A 57 23.46 -15.88 -10.15
CA PRO A 57 23.94 -16.97 -11.00
C PRO A 57 22.81 -17.69 -11.76
N ILE A 58 21.66 -17.87 -11.13
CA ILE A 58 20.51 -18.56 -11.74
C ILE A 58 20.03 -17.78 -12.96
N TYR A 59 19.84 -16.47 -12.78
CA TYR A 59 19.35 -15.60 -13.82
C TYR A 59 20.40 -15.35 -14.92
N SER A 60 21.67 -15.10 -14.55
CA SER A 60 22.74 -14.89 -15.54
C SER A 60 22.92 -16.11 -16.44
N ASN A 61 22.85 -17.32 -15.88
CA ASN A 61 22.97 -18.56 -16.65
C ASN A 61 21.78 -18.76 -17.59
N ALA A 62 20.56 -18.46 -17.14
CA ALA A 62 19.36 -18.53 -17.97
C ALA A 62 19.45 -17.58 -19.18
N ILE A 63 19.87 -16.33 -18.96
CA ILE A 63 20.06 -15.34 -20.03
C ILE A 63 21.19 -15.72 -20.97
N GLN A 64 22.35 -16.12 -20.46
CA GLN A 64 23.47 -16.53 -21.32
C GLN A 64 23.08 -17.69 -22.24
N THR A 65 22.29 -18.63 -21.74
CA THR A 65 21.75 -19.72 -22.56
C THR A 65 20.86 -19.16 -23.68
N LEU A 66 19.96 -18.23 -23.38
CA LEU A 66 19.10 -17.62 -24.39
C LEU A 66 19.88 -16.78 -25.41
N ILE A 67 20.92 -16.05 -24.99
CA ILE A 67 21.78 -15.26 -25.89
C ILE A 67 22.49 -16.17 -26.91
N ALA A 68 22.97 -17.34 -26.47
CA ALA A 68 23.70 -18.27 -27.33
C ALA A 68 22.88 -18.77 -28.53
N TYR A 69 21.56 -18.92 -28.38
CA TYR A 69 20.67 -19.52 -29.39
C TYR A 69 19.80 -18.53 -30.17
N ASN A 70 19.95 -17.22 -29.96
CA ASN A 70 19.08 -16.20 -30.56
C ASN A 70 19.79 -15.23 -31.51
N SER A 71 19.00 -14.50 -32.32
CA SER A 71 19.48 -13.49 -33.29
C SER A 71 20.15 -12.30 -32.60
N ALA A 72 20.91 -11.51 -33.36
CA ALA A 72 21.61 -10.33 -32.85
C ALA A 72 20.65 -9.29 -32.21
N GLU A 73 19.47 -9.06 -32.79
CA GLU A 73 18.50 -8.13 -32.19
C GLU A 73 17.96 -8.64 -30.83
N MET A 74 17.70 -9.95 -30.72
CA MET A 74 17.21 -10.55 -29.49
C MET A 74 18.30 -10.58 -28.40
N ARG A 75 19.59 -10.72 -28.78
CA ARG A 75 20.70 -10.62 -27.82
C ARG A 75 20.77 -9.26 -27.16
N GLN A 76 20.64 -8.18 -27.93
CA GLN A 76 20.64 -6.82 -27.40
C GLN A 76 19.49 -6.60 -26.40
N LEU A 77 18.29 -7.14 -26.70
CA LEU A 77 17.14 -7.07 -25.78
C LEU A 77 17.41 -7.85 -24.47
N LEU A 78 18.00 -9.03 -24.57
CA LEU A 78 18.33 -9.87 -23.42
C LEU A 78 19.42 -9.24 -22.52
N GLU A 79 20.42 -8.58 -23.10
CA GLU A 79 21.46 -7.85 -22.36
C GLU A 79 20.88 -6.64 -21.61
N ALA A 80 19.96 -5.90 -22.25
CA ALA A 80 19.23 -4.81 -21.61
C ALA A 80 18.40 -5.35 -20.42
N SER A 81 17.66 -6.43 -20.63
CA SER A 81 16.90 -7.11 -19.56
C SER A 81 17.82 -7.55 -18.41
N GLN A 82 19.02 -8.06 -18.73
CA GLN A 82 19.97 -8.49 -17.72
C GLN A 82 20.40 -7.35 -16.79
N THR A 83 20.73 -6.20 -17.39
CA THR A 83 21.15 -5.01 -16.64
C THR A 83 20.03 -4.50 -15.74
N GLU A 84 18.79 -4.48 -16.24
CA GLU A 84 17.63 -4.09 -15.44
C GLU A 84 17.39 -5.04 -14.25
N MET A 85 17.51 -6.35 -14.48
CA MET A 85 17.35 -7.34 -13.40
C MET A 85 18.45 -7.21 -12.35
N GLU A 86 19.70 -6.96 -12.75
CA GLU A 86 20.79 -6.73 -11.78
C GLU A 86 20.50 -5.51 -10.90
N LEU A 87 19.96 -4.43 -11.48
CA LEU A 87 19.53 -3.24 -10.73
C LEU A 87 18.32 -3.52 -9.82
N ILE A 88 17.39 -4.38 -10.23
CA ILE A 88 16.27 -4.81 -9.38
C ILE A 88 16.81 -5.62 -8.21
N LEU A 89 17.66 -6.62 -8.47
CA LEU A 89 18.23 -7.49 -7.45
C LEU A 89 19.06 -6.69 -6.43
N SER A 90 19.81 -5.67 -6.86
CA SER A 90 20.60 -4.82 -5.94
C SER A 90 19.75 -4.03 -4.96
N ARG A 91 18.52 -3.69 -5.34
CA ARG A 91 17.56 -2.96 -4.49
C ARG A 91 16.79 -3.85 -3.54
N ILE A 92 16.81 -5.17 -3.73
CA ILE A 92 16.10 -6.08 -2.83
C ILE A 92 16.84 -6.11 -1.48
N ASN A 93 16.09 -5.86 -0.43
CA ASN A 93 16.49 -6.11 0.95
C ASN A 93 15.32 -6.82 1.61
N LEU A 94 15.45 -8.08 2.04
CA LEU A 94 14.30 -8.79 2.60
C LEU A 94 13.75 -8.14 3.85
N THR A 95 14.54 -7.38 4.61
CA THR A 95 14.07 -6.60 5.76
C THR A 95 12.95 -5.63 5.38
N SER A 96 12.92 -5.14 4.14
CA SER A 96 11.83 -4.30 3.63
C SER A 96 10.49 -5.04 3.49
N SER A 97 10.47 -6.38 3.55
CA SER A 97 9.25 -7.20 3.54
C SER A 97 8.37 -6.97 4.77
N LEU A 98 8.87 -6.28 5.80
CA LEU A 98 8.08 -5.78 6.93
C LEU A 98 7.10 -4.66 6.53
N SER A 99 7.40 -3.92 5.45
CA SER A 99 6.49 -2.94 4.85
C SER A 99 5.50 -3.67 3.93
N THR A 100 4.42 -4.20 4.50
CA THR A 100 3.43 -5.02 3.78
C THR A 100 2.34 -4.20 3.09
N PHE A 101 1.69 -4.77 2.08
CA PHE A 101 0.55 -4.19 1.38
C PHE A 101 -0.56 -5.25 1.24
N PRO A 102 -1.86 -4.92 1.37
CA PRO A 102 -2.48 -3.59 1.55
C PRO A 102 -2.59 -3.12 3.02
N ILE A 103 -2.38 -4.01 3.99
CA ILE A 103 -2.27 -3.64 5.41
C ILE A 103 -0.80 -3.72 5.78
N GLY A 104 -0.23 -2.61 6.24
CA GLY A 104 1.17 -2.50 6.60
C GLY A 104 1.52 -1.12 7.10
N ILE A 105 2.78 -0.96 7.47
CA ILE A 105 3.35 0.32 7.86
C ILE A 105 4.10 0.86 6.64
N PRO A 106 3.82 2.11 6.20
CA PRO A 106 4.54 2.72 5.10
C PRO A 106 6.00 3.00 5.49
N SER A 107 6.89 2.95 4.51
CA SER A 107 8.32 3.14 4.68
C SER A 107 8.88 3.93 3.50
N LEU A 108 9.65 4.97 3.79
CA LEU A 108 10.35 5.79 2.79
C LEU A 108 11.49 5.00 2.13
N LEU A 109 12.15 4.15 2.92
CA LEU A 109 13.32 3.39 2.50
C LEU A 109 12.98 2.05 1.83
N TYR A 110 11.70 1.71 1.72
CA TYR A 110 11.25 0.55 0.96
C TYR A 110 11.69 0.65 -0.51
N GLY A 111 12.43 -0.35 -0.99
CA GLY A 111 12.92 -0.40 -2.38
C GLY A 111 14.06 0.57 -2.69
N GLN A 112 14.62 1.24 -1.67
CA GLN A 112 15.81 2.07 -1.82
C GLN A 112 17.09 1.25 -1.65
N GLU A 113 18.10 1.61 -2.43
CA GLU A 113 19.45 1.06 -2.28
C GLU A 113 20.20 1.83 -1.20
N ILE A 114 20.53 1.16 -0.10
CA ILE A 114 21.25 1.75 1.02
C ILE A 114 22.68 1.22 0.95
N ASN A 115 23.59 1.97 0.32
CA ASN A 115 24.99 1.58 0.20
C ASN A 115 25.84 2.03 1.40
N GLU A 116 25.46 3.16 1.99
CA GLU A 116 26.11 3.73 3.16
C GLU A 116 25.05 4.32 4.09
N THR A 117 25.39 4.39 5.37
CA THR A 117 24.60 5.08 6.40
C THR A 117 25.48 6.14 7.06
N PRO A 118 24.92 7.10 7.82
CA PRO A 118 25.71 8.06 8.60
C PRO A 118 26.66 7.40 9.62
N LEU A 119 26.41 6.12 9.96
CA LEU A 119 27.23 5.32 10.86
C LEU A 119 28.28 4.47 10.13
N GLY A 120 28.35 4.55 8.80
CA GLY A 120 29.26 3.79 7.96
C GLY A 120 28.54 2.74 7.10
N ALA A 121 29.30 1.74 6.66
CA ALA A 121 28.78 0.68 5.80
C ALA A 121 27.70 -0.15 6.53
N PRO A 122 26.55 -0.42 5.88
CA PRO A 122 25.50 -1.23 6.46
C PRO A 122 25.96 -2.68 6.63
N THR A 123 25.39 -3.38 7.61
CA THR A 123 25.66 -4.81 7.79
C THR A 123 24.91 -5.60 6.73
N ILE A 124 25.62 -6.24 5.80
CA ILE A 124 25.03 -7.04 4.72
C ILE A 124 25.15 -8.52 5.05
N TYR A 125 24.04 -9.25 5.01
CA TYR A 125 23.99 -10.71 5.12
C TYR A 125 23.42 -11.31 3.83
N GLU A 126 24.26 -12.04 3.12
CA GLU A 126 23.87 -12.86 1.98
C GLU A 126 23.24 -14.17 2.47
N LEU A 127 21.99 -14.41 2.10
CA LEU A 127 21.31 -15.62 2.55
C LEU A 127 21.82 -16.87 1.80
N PRO A 128 22.07 -17.99 2.50
CA PRO A 128 22.76 -19.15 1.91
C PRO A 128 21.83 -20.13 1.18
N SER A 129 20.51 -20.08 1.40
CA SER A 129 19.58 -21.01 0.75
C SER A 129 18.20 -20.40 0.47
N ILE A 130 17.53 -20.93 -0.58
CA ILE A 130 16.15 -20.57 -0.95
C ILE A 130 15.16 -20.90 0.17
N GLY A 131 15.38 -22.01 0.88
CA GLY A 131 14.51 -22.39 2.01
C GLY A 131 14.55 -21.36 3.14
N LEU A 132 15.73 -20.83 3.45
CA LEU A 132 15.89 -19.80 4.48
C LEU A 132 15.30 -18.45 4.03
N ILE A 133 15.44 -18.09 2.75
CA ILE A 133 14.74 -16.94 2.15
C ILE A 133 13.23 -17.06 2.38
N PHE A 134 12.65 -18.20 2.00
CA PHE A 134 11.21 -18.42 2.13
C PHE A 134 10.72 -18.29 3.58
N ILE A 135 11.46 -18.86 4.53
CA ILE A 135 11.12 -18.79 5.97
C ILE A 135 11.19 -17.35 6.48
N ILE A 136 12.29 -16.63 6.19
CA ILE A 136 12.46 -15.24 6.66
C ILE A 136 11.42 -14.32 6.04
N THR A 137 11.20 -14.41 4.72
CA THR A 137 10.19 -13.60 4.03
C THR A 137 8.81 -13.87 4.60
N THR A 138 8.44 -15.13 4.81
CA THR A 138 7.16 -15.49 5.42
C THR A 138 7.03 -14.89 6.83
N LEU A 139 8.06 -15.02 7.67
CA LEU A 139 8.07 -14.45 9.02
C LEU A 139 7.92 -12.93 9.00
N PHE A 140 8.66 -12.24 8.15
CA PHE A 140 8.61 -10.78 8.03
C PHE A 140 7.28 -10.29 7.48
N ILE A 141 6.66 -11.00 6.52
CA ILE A 141 5.32 -10.67 6.05
C ILE A 141 4.31 -10.80 7.20
N PHE A 142 4.33 -11.90 7.96
CA PHE A 142 3.41 -12.05 9.10
C PHE A 142 3.64 -11.00 10.19
N LEU A 143 4.90 -10.69 10.49
CA LEU A 143 5.25 -9.65 11.46
C LEU A 143 4.84 -8.24 10.96
N GLY A 144 5.08 -7.94 9.70
CA GLY A 144 4.67 -6.70 9.04
C GLY A 144 3.15 -6.53 9.01
N LEU A 145 2.41 -7.59 8.68
CA LEU A 145 0.94 -7.59 8.73
C LEU A 145 0.42 -7.39 10.16
N PHE A 146 1.07 -7.98 11.16
CA PHE A 146 0.72 -7.81 12.56
C PHE A 146 0.95 -6.35 13.02
N LEU A 147 2.13 -5.80 12.77
CA LEU A 147 2.49 -4.42 13.10
C LEU A 147 1.63 -3.40 12.31
N GLY A 148 1.38 -3.66 11.04
CA GLY A 148 0.48 -2.88 10.20
C GLY A 148 -0.96 -2.91 10.70
N SER A 149 -1.44 -4.05 11.20
CA SER A 149 -2.77 -4.15 11.80
C SER A 149 -2.87 -3.34 13.10
N LEU A 150 -1.82 -3.35 13.93
CA LEU A 150 -1.72 -2.49 15.12
C LEU A 150 -1.76 -1.01 14.74
N TYR A 151 -0.95 -0.62 13.74
CA TYR A 151 -0.87 0.73 13.23
C TYR A 151 -2.22 1.24 12.70
N LEU A 152 -2.89 0.48 11.83
CA LEU A 152 -4.21 0.85 11.30
C LEU A 152 -5.29 0.86 12.39
N ALA A 153 -5.22 -0.04 13.37
CA ALA A 153 -6.14 -0.03 14.52
C ALA A 153 -5.96 1.24 15.39
N ALA A 154 -4.72 1.66 15.63
CA ALA A 154 -4.40 2.87 16.39
C ALA A 154 -4.87 4.14 15.66
N ILE A 155 -4.68 4.20 14.33
CA ILE A 155 -5.22 5.30 13.51
C ILE A 155 -6.75 5.30 13.56
N ALA A 156 -7.38 4.14 13.33
CA ALA A 156 -8.84 4.03 13.33
C ALA A 156 -9.43 4.54 14.65
N GLN A 157 -8.81 4.19 15.78
CA GLN A 157 -9.21 4.68 17.09
C GLN A 157 -9.05 6.19 17.22
N SER A 158 -7.92 6.74 16.80
CA SER A 158 -7.63 8.19 16.88
C SER A 158 -8.54 9.03 15.98
N THR A 159 -9.15 8.40 14.96
CA THR A 159 -10.12 9.05 14.06
C THR A 159 -11.58 8.83 14.44
N ASN A 160 -11.89 7.89 15.34
CA ASN A 160 -13.27 7.59 15.74
C ASN A 160 -13.81 8.67 16.69
N GLN A 161 -15.03 9.15 16.43
CA GLN A 161 -15.70 10.13 17.29
C GLN A 161 -16.20 9.52 18.61
N ASP A 162 -16.51 8.22 18.61
CA ASP A 162 -17.17 7.54 19.74
C ASP A 162 -16.24 7.18 20.91
N ASN A 163 -14.94 7.51 20.84
CA ASN A 163 -13.95 7.27 21.91
C ASN A 163 -14.06 5.86 22.54
N GLU A 164 -14.23 4.83 21.70
CA GLU A 164 -14.29 3.44 22.18
C GLU A 164 -13.01 3.09 22.95
N LYS A 165 -13.17 2.63 24.19
CA LYS A 165 -12.05 2.17 25.03
C LYS A 165 -11.33 1.00 24.35
N LEU A 166 -10.01 0.94 24.51
CA LEU A 166 -9.21 -0.19 24.04
C LEU A 166 -9.67 -1.48 24.70
N ASN A 167 -10.34 -2.34 23.91
CA ASN A 167 -10.62 -3.70 24.30
C ASN A 167 -9.64 -4.65 23.58
N PRO A 168 -8.65 -5.22 24.29
CA PRO A 168 -7.61 -6.07 23.69
C PRO A 168 -8.19 -7.22 22.86
N THR A 169 -9.28 -7.82 23.32
CA THR A 169 -9.95 -8.93 22.62
C THR A 169 -10.54 -8.50 21.29
N VAL A 170 -11.09 -7.28 21.22
CA VAL A 170 -11.62 -6.73 19.97
C VAL A 170 -10.48 -6.37 19.02
N THR A 171 -9.38 -5.80 19.53
CA THR A 171 -8.21 -5.47 18.71
C THR A 171 -7.59 -6.72 18.09
N ILE A 172 -7.41 -7.80 18.85
CA ILE A 172 -6.91 -9.08 18.32
C ILE A 172 -7.83 -9.61 17.21
N LYS A 173 -9.16 -9.55 17.40
CA LYS A 173 -10.11 -9.96 16.35
C LYS A 173 -9.97 -9.10 15.08
N LYS A 174 -9.79 -7.78 15.23
CA LYS A 174 -9.54 -6.88 14.09
C LYS A 174 -8.24 -7.25 13.37
N MET A 175 -7.17 -7.60 14.10
CA MET A 175 -5.90 -8.04 13.50
C MET A 175 -6.05 -9.33 12.69
N VAL A 176 -6.69 -10.36 13.25
CA VAL A 176 -6.89 -11.64 12.54
C VAL A 176 -7.70 -11.41 11.25
N LYS A 177 -8.76 -10.60 11.32
CA LYS A 177 -9.54 -10.22 10.14
C LYS A 177 -8.70 -9.40 9.14
N GLY A 178 -7.83 -8.52 9.64
CA GLY A 178 -6.90 -7.73 8.82
C GLY A 178 -5.93 -8.62 8.05
N VAL A 179 -5.26 -9.55 8.73
CA VAL A 179 -4.36 -10.54 8.09
C VAL A 179 -5.11 -11.34 7.03
N GLY A 180 -6.30 -11.87 7.37
CA GLY A 180 -7.14 -12.60 6.41
C GLY A 180 -7.58 -11.76 5.21
N LEU A 181 -7.90 -10.48 5.43
CA LEU A 181 -8.24 -9.55 4.36
C LEU A 181 -7.03 -9.28 3.45
N SER A 182 -5.84 -9.05 4.00
CA SER A 182 -4.62 -8.86 3.20
C SER A 182 -4.34 -10.06 2.31
N ILE A 183 -4.40 -11.28 2.86
CA ILE A 183 -4.19 -12.52 2.11
C ILE A 183 -5.22 -12.61 0.98
N LEU A 184 -6.50 -12.33 1.26
CA LEU A 184 -7.55 -12.37 0.25
C LEU A 184 -7.35 -11.31 -0.85
N LEU A 185 -6.97 -10.08 -0.50
CA LEU A 185 -6.74 -9.01 -1.47
C LEU A 185 -5.51 -9.30 -2.35
N VAL A 186 -4.44 -9.87 -1.78
CA VAL A 186 -3.28 -10.35 -2.54
C VAL A 186 -3.68 -11.49 -3.48
N LEU A 187 -4.49 -12.45 -3.03
CA LEU A 187 -4.99 -13.53 -3.88
C LEU A 187 -5.82 -12.99 -5.05
N ILE A 188 -6.72 -12.03 -4.78
CA ILE A 188 -7.50 -11.35 -5.82
C ILE A 188 -6.55 -10.66 -6.82
N LEU A 189 -5.54 -9.93 -6.34
CA LEU A 189 -4.56 -9.27 -7.19
C LEU A 189 -3.82 -10.26 -8.09
N VAL A 190 -3.32 -11.38 -7.53
CA VAL A 190 -2.62 -12.42 -8.30
C VAL A 190 -3.52 -13.03 -9.37
N VAL A 191 -4.78 -13.36 -9.04
CA VAL A 191 -5.76 -13.91 -9.98
C VAL A 191 -6.07 -12.93 -11.11
N LEU A 192 -6.03 -11.61 -10.85
CA LEU A 192 -6.27 -10.58 -11.86
C LEU A 192 -5.05 -10.28 -12.72
N VAL A 193 -3.86 -10.23 -12.13
CA VAL A 193 -2.62 -9.83 -12.80
C VAL A 193 -2.04 -10.97 -13.63
N MET A 194 -2.10 -12.22 -13.15
CA MET A 194 -1.50 -13.36 -13.85
C MET A 194 -2.04 -13.56 -15.29
N PRO A 195 -3.36 -13.55 -15.54
CA PRO A 195 -3.88 -13.67 -16.90
C PRO A 195 -3.45 -12.50 -17.79
N VAL A 196 -3.41 -11.29 -17.24
CA VAL A 196 -2.99 -10.09 -17.97
C VAL A 196 -1.53 -10.22 -18.41
N LEU A 197 -0.63 -10.60 -17.51
CA LEU A 197 0.79 -10.81 -17.83
C LEU A 197 0.98 -11.91 -18.88
N PHE A 198 0.21 -13.01 -18.77
CA PHE A 198 0.24 -14.08 -19.76
C PHE A 198 -0.16 -13.57 -21.15
N ILE A 199 -1.25 -12.81 -21.27
CA ILE A 199 -1.68 -12.23 -22.54
C ILE A 199 -0.60 -11.27 -23.07
N ILE A 200 -0.07 -10.37 -22.24
CA ILE A 200 1.00 -9.44 -22.65
C ILE A 200 2.22 -10.20 -23.19
N SER A 201 2.63 -11.29 -22.54
CA SER A 201 3.76 -12.11 -22.96
C SER A 201 3.55 -12.80 -24.31
N LEU A 202 2.31 -13.20 -24.63
CA LEU A 202 1.97 -13.74 -25.95
C LEU A 202 2.08 -12.66 -27.03
N PHE A 203 1.61 -11.44 -26.73
CA PHE A 203 1.64 -10.33 -27.67
C PHE A 203 3.05 -9.76 -27.91
N SER A 204 3.93 -9.84 -26.92
CA SER A 204 5.34 -9.43 -27.08
C SER A 204 6.10 -10.28 -28.10
N LEU A 205 5.65 -11.52 -28.37
CA LEU A 205 6.24 -12.38 -29.42
C LEU A 205 5.99 -11.85 -30.83
N PHE A 206 4.91 -11.08 -31.03
CA PHE A 206 4.56 -10.50 -32.33
C PHE A 206 5.11 -9.09 -32.50
N SER A 207 4.93 -8.24 -31.49
CA SER A 207 5.40 -6.85 -31.51
C SER A 207 5.59 -6.29 -30.10
N PRO A 208 6.80 -5.80 -29.75
CA PRO A 208 7.03 -5.11 -28.49
C PRO A 208 6.11 -3.89 -28.30
N ALA A 209 5.86 -3.11 -29.35
CA ALA A 209 4.98 -1.93 -29.28
C ALA A 209 3.53 -2.30 -28.91
N LEU A 210 3.01 -3.40 -29.48
CA LEU A 210 1.66 -3.87 -29.17
C LEU A 210 1.54 -4.34 -27.71
N SER A 211 2.59 -5.01 -27.19
CA SER A 211 2.63 -5.42 -25.78
C SER A 211 2.64 -4.23 -24.82
N GLN A 212 3.33 -3.13 -25.18
CA GLN A 212 3.34 -1.90 -24.38
C GLN A 212 1.96 -1.21 -24.36
N ILE A 213 1.29 -1.11 -25.51
CA ILE A 213 -0.07 -0.55 -25.60
C ILE A 213 -1.03 -1.39 -24.74
N LEU A 214 -0.94 -2.72 -24.83
CA LEU A 214 -1.77 -3.62 -24.04
C LEU A 214 -1.50 -3.47 -22.54
N LEU A 215 -0.22 -3.37 -22.13
CA LEU A 215 0.17 -3.14 -20.74
C LEU A 215 -0.41 -1.84 -20.18
N ILE A 216 -0.40 -0.75 -20.95
CA ILE A 216 -1.01 0.53 -20.56
C ILE A 216 -2.52 0.35 -20.35
N ILE A 217 -3.23 -0.22 -21.33
CA ILE A 217 -4.69 -0.43 -21.26
C ILE A 217 -5.04 -1.32 -20.05
N SER A 218 -4.32 -2.42 -19.87
CA SER A 218 -4.53 -3.32 -18.74
C SER A 218 -4.27 -2.65 -17.40
N THR A 219 -3.30 -1.74 -17.31
CA THR A 219 -3.03 -0.96 -16.09
C THR A 219 -4.23 -0.09 -15.72
N PHE A 220 -4.85 0.61 -16.68
CA PHE A 220 -6.07 1.39 -16.42
C PHE A 220 -7.23 0.51 -15.95
N ILE A 221 -7.43 -0.66 -16.57
CA ILE A 221 -8.47 -1.63 -16.17
C ILE A 221 -8.22 -2.13 -14.75
N LEU A 222 -6.97 -2.48 -14.41
CA LEU A 222 -6.59 -2.93 -13.08
C LEU A 222 -6.81 -1.85 -12.03
N ILE A 223 -6.39 -0.60 -12.28
CA ILE A 223 -6.64 0.53 -11.38
C ILE A 223 -8.15 0.70 -11.15
N TRP A 224 -8.94 0.69 -12.22
CA TRP A 224 -10.39 0.81 -12.14
C TRP A 224 -11.05 -0.31 -11.31
N LEU A 225 -10.53 -1.53 -11.41
CA LEU A 225 -11.02 -2.69 -10.65
C LEU A 225 -10.57 -2.68 -9.18
N LEU A 226 -9.37 -2.15 -8.88
CA LEU A 226 -8.79 -2.12 -7.54
C LEU A 226 -9.27 -0.93 -6.70
N ILE A 227 -9.56 0.23 -7.30
CA ILE A 227 -10.05 1.43 -6.57
C ILE A 227 -11.25 1.12 -5.66
N PRO A 228 -12.29 0.37 -6.10
CA PRO A 228 -13.40 -0.02 -5.23
C PRO A 228 -13.03 -0.82 -3.97
N LEU A 229 -11.83 -1.43 -3.94
CA LEU A 229 -11.35 -2.25 -2.82
C LEU A 229 -10.52 -1.45 -1.80
N ILE A 230 -10.18 -0.20 -2.09
CA ILE A 230 -9.22 0.59 -1.30
C ILE A 230 -9.64 0.80 0.16
N PHE A 231 -10.95 0.88 0.42
CA PHE A 231 -11.49 1.07 1.76
C PHE A 231 -11.81 -0.23 2.51
N SER A 232 -11.43 -1.39 1.96
CA SER A 232 -11.69 -2.69 2.62
C SER A 232 -11.00 -2.80 3.98
N PRO A 233 -9.75 -2.34 4.18
CA PRO A 233 -9.13 -2.32 5.51
C PRO A 233 -9.90 -1.42 6.49
N HIS A 234 -10.39 -0.27 6.03
CA HIS A 234 -11.10 0.69 6.86
C HIS A 234 -12.37 0.10 7.46
N GLY A 235 -13.12 -0.71 6.71
CA GLY A 235 -14.30 -1.42 7.24
C GLY A 235 -13.97 -2.39 8.38
N VAL A 236 -12.82 -3.08 8.30
CA VAL A 236 -12.36 -4.00 9.36
C VAL A 236 -11.94 -3.22 10.60
N PHE A 237 -11.09 -2.20 10.45
CA PHE A 237 -10.50 -1.51 11.60
C PHE A 237 -11.43 -0.47 12.23
N ALA A 238 -12.17 0.30 11.43
CA ALA A 238 -13.09 1.31 11.93
C ALA A 238 -14.41 0.72 12.43
N LYS A 239 -15.00 -0.22 11.69
CA LYS A 239 -16.35 -0.76 11.96
C LYS A 239 -16.40 -2.23 12.39
N ASN A 240 -15.26 -2.88 12.61
CA ASN A 240 -15.16 -4.29 13.02
C ASN A 240 -15.92 -5.27 12.09
N MET A 241 -16.06 -4.93 10.81
CA MET A 241 -16.76 -5.74 9.82
C MET A 241 -16.05 -7.08 9.58
N GLY A 242 -16.77 -8.09 9.09
CA GLY A 242 -16.15 -9.29 8.53
C GLY A 242 -15.41 -8.98 7.22
N ILE A 243 -14.54 -9.89 6.77
CA ILE A 243 -13.70 -9.70 5.56
C ILE A 243 -14.55 -9.42 4.30
N PHE A 244 -15.52 -10.27 4.00
CA PHE A 244 -16.39 -10.06 2.84
C PHE A 244 -17.29 -8.84 2.97
N GLN A 245 -17.76 -8.56 4.19
CA GLN A 245 -18.57 -7.38 4.46
C GLN A 245 -17.78 -6.10 4.22
N SER A 246 -16.51 -6.03 4.66
CA SER A 246 -15.68 -4.84 4.46
C SER A 246 -15.40 -4.57 2.99
N ILE A 247 -15.16 -5.62 2.18
CA ILE A 247 -15.00 -5.52 0.72
C ILE A 247 -16.28 -4.99 0.07
N LEU A 248 -17.43 -5.60 0.34
CA LEU A 248 -18.71 -5.19 -0.25
C LEU A 248 -19.07 -3.75 0.15
N HIS A 249 -18.82 -3.37 1.40
CA HIS A 249 -19.02 -2.00 1.88
C HIS A 249 -18.06 -1.01 1.21
N SER A 250 -16.78 -1.37 1.03
CA SER A 250 -15.82 -0.55 0.28
C SER A 250 -16.33 -0.28 -1.13
N ILE A 251 -16.74 -1.32 -1.86
CA ILE A 251 -17.27 -1.19 -3.22
C ILE A 251 -18.50 -0.29 -3.24
N LYS A 252 -19.42 -0.46 -2.28
CA LYS A 252 -20.63 0.35 -2.19
C LYS A 252 -20.30 1.82 -1.95
N VAL A 253 -19.44 2.12 -0.99
CA VAL A 253 -19.01 3.49 -0.64
C VAL A 253 -18.40 4.19 -1.86
N VAL A 254 -17.42 3.54 -2.50
CA VAL A 254 -16.73 4.11 -3.67
C VAL A 254 -17.71 4.33 -4.83
N ARG A 255 -18.61 3.38 -5.10
CA ARG A 255 -19.61 3.48 -6.19
C ARG A 255 -20.71 4.51 -5.91
N SER A 256 -21.04 4.76 -4.65
CA SER A 256 -22.05 5.77 -4.27
C SER A 256 -21.61 7.20 -4.59
N TYR A 257 -20.30 7.49 -4.61
CA TYR A 257 -19.78 8.80 -5.00
C TYR A 257 -18.39 8.72 -5.66
N LEU A 258 -18.34 8.16 -6.87
CA LEU A 258 -17.10 7.95 -7.63
C LEU A 258 -16.29 9.24 -7.88
N PRO A 259 -16.88 10.36 -8.36
CA PRO A 259 -16.09 11.54 -8.69
C PRO A 259 -15.35 12.12 -7.47
N GLY A 260 -16.03 12.25 -6.33
CA GLY A 260 -15.41 12.77 -5.13
C GLY A 260 -14.45 11.79 -4.47
N THR A 261 -14.75 10.49 -4.50
CA THR A 261 -13.83 9.46 -4.01
C THR A 261 -12.57 9.41 -4.86
N GLY A 262 -12.71 9.46 -6.18
CA GLY A 262 -11.60 9.50 -7.13
C GLY A 262 -10.72 10.73 -6.92
N LEU A 263 -11.31 11.92 -6.75
CA LEU A 263 -10.58 13.15 -6.46
C LEU A 263 -9.84 13.07 -5.12
N PHE A 264 -10.47 12.51 -4.09
CA PHE A 264 -9.84 12.28 -2.79
C PHE A 264 -8.63 11.35 -2.89
N LEU A 265 -8.79 10.21 -3.55
CA LEU A 265 -7.71 9.25 -3.75
C LEU A 265 -6.58 9.83 -4.58
N LEU A 266 -6.90 10.57 -5.66
CA LEU A 266 -5.91 11.25 -6.48
C LEU A 266 -5.11 12.26 -5.65
N ALA A 267 -5.78 13.10 -4.87
CA ALA A 267 -5.11 14.07 -4.00
C ALA A 267 -4.25 13.38 -2.93
N ALA A 268 -4.76 12.31 -2.30
CA ALA A 268 -4.02 11.52 -1.32
C ALA A 268 -2.74 10.91 -1.92
N ILE A 269 -2.84 10.32 -3.13
CA ILE A 269 -1.71 9.74 -3.85
C ILE A 269 -0.70 10.82 -4.26
N LEU A 270 -1.17 11.95 -4.82
CA LEU A 270 -0.31 13.05 -5.22
C LEU A 270 0.43 13.67 -4.03
N LEU A 271 -0.24 13.81 -2.88
CA LEU A 271 0.40 14.27 -1.65
C LEU A 271 1.44 13.26 -1.17
N ALA A 272 1.08 11.99 -1.04
CA ALA A 272 1.98 10.95 -0.55
C ALA A 272 3.22 10.79 -1.45
N GLN A 273 3.01 10.52 -2.74
CA GLN A 273 4.13 10.29 -3.68
C GLN A 273 4.89 11.57 -4.02
N GLY A 274 4.20 12.71 -4.18
CA GLY A 274 4.84 13.98 -4.49
C GLY A 274 5.79 14.43 -3.39
N LEU A 275 5.45 14.15 -2.12
CA LEU A 275 6.32 14.44 -0.99
C LEU A 275 7.47 13.42 -0.87
N ASP A 276 7.26 12.14 -1.17
CA ASP A 276 8.35 11.14 -1.18
C ASP A 276 9.48 11.51 -2.15
N LEU A 277 9.15 12.06 -3.33
CA LEU A 277 10.16 12.55 -4.27
C LEU A 277 11.07 13.63 -3.67
N LEU A 278 10.54 14.46 -2.76
CA LEU A 278 11.31 15.48 -2.06
C LEU A 278 12.15 14.85 -0.93
N TRP A 279 11.61 13.87 -0.21
CA TRP A 279 12.27 13.27 0.96
C TRP A 279 13.37 12.27 0.60
N ILE A 280 13.28 11.62 -0.57
CA ILE A 280 14.32 10.71 -1.09
C ILE A 280 15.52 11.47 -1.67
N ALA A 281 15.42 12.79 -1.88
CA ALA A 281 16.52 13.60 -2.42
C ALA A 281 17.76 13.63 -1.48
N ALA A 282 17.58 13.34 -0.20
CA ALA A 282 18.67 13.22 0.76
C ALA A 282 19.48 11.93 0.54
N PRO A 283 20.81 11.99 0.41
CA PRO A 283 21.63 10.80 0.26
C PRO A 283 21.59 9.95 1.54
N SER A 284 21.54 8.62 1.40
CA SER A 284 21.35 7.67 2.51
C SER A 284 22.44 7.68 3.58
N ASN A 285 23.60 8.26 3.28
CA ASN A 285 24.71 8.47 4.22
C ASN A 285 24.61 9.78 5.03
N SER A 286 23.54 10.56 4.86
CA SER A 286 23.35 11.84 5.54
C SER A 286 22.27 11.77 6.63
N TRP A 287 22.49 12.50 7.72
CA TRP A 287 21.46 12.72 8.75
C TRP A 287 20.24 13.48 8.23
N LEU A 288 20.34 14.13 7.05
CA LEU A 288 19.19 14.73 6.37
C LEU A 288 18.11 13.68 6.03
N THR A 289 18.50 12.42 5.78
CA THR A 289 17.55 11.32 5.55
C THR A 289 16.65 11.09 6.76
N LEU A 290 17.12 11.33 7.99
CA LEU A 290 16.28 11.25 9.19
C LEU A 290 15.11 12.24 9.16
N VAL A 291 15.36 13.46 8.65
CA VAL A 291 14.31 14.47 8.46
C VAL A 291 13.30 13.99 7.42
N GLY A 292 13.78 13.39 6.34
CA GLY A 292 12.95 12.75 5.32
C GLY A 292 12.07 11.64 5.90
N ILE A 293 12.63 10.75 6.71
CA ILE A 293 11.92 9.67 7.39
C ILE A 293 10.82 10.24 8.31
N ILE A 294 11.13 11.24 9.12
CA ILE A 294 10.15 11.88 10.01
C ILE A 294 9.03 12.56 9.21
N GLY A 295 9.38 13.26 8.13
CA GLY A 295 8.43 13.88 7.21
C GLY A 295 7.48 12.85 6.59
N HIS A 296 8.04 11.80 5.99
CA HIS A 296 7.31 10.67 5.42
C HIS A 296 6.36 10.04 6.46
N ALA A 297 6.88 9.70 7.64
CA ALA A 297 6.12 9.13 8.74
C ALA A 297 4.91 9.98 9.10
N PHE A 298 5.07 11.29 9.23
CA PHE A 298 3.98 12.22 9.52
C PHE A 298 2.95 12.30 8.37
N ILE A 299 3.42 12.50 7.13
CA ILE A 299 2.56 12.69 5.95
C ILE A 299 1.73 11.43 5.67
N TYR A 300 2.34 10.26 5.64
CA TYR A 300 1.62 9.02 5.37
C TYR A 300 0.64 8.68 6.49
N THR A 301 1.01 8.89 7.75
CA THR A 301 0.06 8.72 8.86
C THR A 301 -1.13 9.67 8.71
N ALA A 302 -0.91 10.92 8.32
CA ALA A 302 -1.97 11.91 8.13
C ALA A 302 -2.89 11.57 6.94
N VAL A 303 -2.33 11.11 5.83
CA VAL A 303 -3.10 10.67 4.65
C VAL A 303 -3.93 9.43 4.97
N ILE A 304 -3.36 8.46 5.68
CA ILE A 304 -4.11 7.27 6.13
C ILE A 304 -5.21 7.68 7.12
N ALA A 305 -4.94 8.55 8.09
CA ALA A 305 -5.96 9.08 8.99
C ALA A 305 -7.08 9.82 8.24
N ALA A 306 -6.73 10.66 7.25
CA ALA A 306 -7.70 11.31 6.38
C ALA A 306 -8.56 10.29 5.62
N SER A 307 -7.99 9.18 5.17
CA SER A 307 -8.74 8.12 4.48
C SER A 307 -9.74 7.39 5.40
N PHE A 308 -9.42 7.22 6.69
CA PHE A 308 -10.37 6.74 7.70
C PHE A 308 -11.52 7.71 7.92
N ILE A 309 -11.22 9.01 8.06
CA ILE A 309 -12.25 10.05 8.22
C ILE A 309 -13.13 10.13 6.97
N TYR A 310 -12.53 10.07 5.78
CA TYR A 310 -13.26 10.03 4.51
C TYR A 310 -14.22 8.85 4.45
N TYR A 311 -13.73 7.65 4.80
CA TYR A 311 -14.52 6.43 4.79
C TYR A 311 -15.69 6.49 5.78
N GLN A 312 -15.47 6.97 7.00
CA GLN A 312 -16.51 7.09 8.02
C GLN A 312 -17.62 8.05 7.59
N ARG A 313 -17.24 9.27 7.16
CA ARG A 313 -18.19 10.28 6.63
C ARG A 313 -18.95 9.78 5.40
N SER A 314 -18.27 9.05 4.51
CA SER A 314 -18.91 8.44 3.34
C SER A 314 -19.94 7.39 3.74
N CYS A 315 -19.66 6.60 4.78
CA CYS A 315 -20.60 5.62 5.30
C CYS A 315 -21.85 6.29 5.88
N GLU A 316 -21.68 7.32 6.71
CA GLU A 316 -22.77 8.10 7.31
C GLU A 316 -23.65 8.71 6.21
N TRP A 317 -23.03 9.39 5.25
CA TRP A 317 -23.71 10.00 4.11
C TRP A 317 -24.49 8.96 3.28
N THR A 318 -23.89 7.79 3.01
CA THR A 318 -24.55 6.71 2.25
C THR A 318 -25.74 6.12 3.02
N GLN A 319 -25.64 5.99 4.35
CA GLN A 319 -26.74 5.51 5.19
C GLN A 319 -27.91 6.49 5.18
N GLU A 320 -27.64 7.78 5.39
CA GLU A 320 -28.69 8.81 5.41
C GLU A 320 -29.37 8.95 4.04
N LEU A 321 -28.61 8.85 2.94
CA LEU A 321 -29.17 8.83 1.59
C LEU A 321 -30.16 7.66 1.38
N LEU A 322 -29.80 6.46 1.84
CA LEU A 322 -30.64 5.28 1.71
C LEU A 322 -31.93 5.38 2.55
N GLU A 323 -31.84 5.94 3.75
CA GLU A 323 -33.00 6.17 4.61
C GLU A 323 -33.98 7.16 3.98
N ARG A 324 -33.48 8.27 3.41
CA ARG A 324 -34.33 9.24 2.69
C ARG A 324 -34.99 8.61 1.46
N ILE A 325 -34.26 7.84 0.65
CA ILE A 325 -34.84 7.12 -0.51
C ILE A 325 -35.95 6.16 -0.08
N LYS A 326 -35.75 5.44 1.04
CA LYS A 326 -36.75 4.52 1.60
C LYS A 326 -37.98 5.27 2.09
N ASN A 327 -37.81 6.43 2.71
CA ASN A 327 -38.91 7.26 3.19
C ASN A 327 -39.70 7.90 2.03
N ILE A 328 -39.02 8.32 0.95
CA ILE A 328 -39.68 8.83 -0.27
C ILE A 328 -40.49 7.72 -0.95
N LYS A 329 -39.99 6.48 -1.04
CA LYS A 329 -40.72 5.35 -1.65
C LYS A 329 -41.91 4.84 -0.83
N LYS A 330 -42.04 5.27 0.43
CA LYS A 330 -43.17 4.91 1.31
C LYS A 330 -44.30 5.95 1.29
N LEU A 331 -44.06 7.12 0.71
CA LEU A 331 -45.05 8.15 0.37
C LEU A 331 -45.63 7.88 -1.02
#